data_AF-A0A518RIS3-F1
#
_entry.id   AF-A0A518RIS3-F1
#
_cell.length_a   1.000
_cell.length_b   1.000
_cell.length_c   1.000
_cell.angle_alpha   90.00
_cell.angle_beta   90.00
_cell.angle_gamma   90.00
#
_symmetry.space_group_name_H-M   'P 1'
#
loop_
_entity.id
_entity.type
_entity.pdbx_description
1 polymer ?
#
loop_
_entity_poly.entity_id
_entity_poly.type
_entity_poly.pdbx_seq_one_letter_code
_entity_poly.pdbx_strand_id
1 'polypeptide(L)'
;MNIFCNGTAQKNVLANDYDPDNNTPLSLVSVSGPLYVTIVNSTTIEVTATSTPGATAVSYTVQDSLGATSGGTVTVTITGNPITCNL
;
A
#
# COMPACT_ATOMS: atom_id res chain seq x y z
N MET A 1 -2.51 4.63 6.53
CA MET A 1 -2.26 3.62 7.59
C MET A 1 -1.13 4.11 8.47
N ASN A 2 -1.08 3.71 9.74
CA ASN A 2 -0.02 4.10 10.66
C ASN A 2 0.87 2.90 10.98
N ILE A 3 2.19 3.08 10.92
CA ILE A 3 3.18 2.02 11.21
C ILE A 3 4.21 2.60 12.17
N PHE A 4 4.60 1.85 13.19
CA PHE A 4 5.75 2.22 14.01
C PHE A 4 7.04 1.95 13.22
N CYS A 5 8.06 2.80 13.32
CA CYS A 5 9.31 2.56 12.60
C CYS A 5 9.92 1.20 12.93
N ASN A 6 10.53 0.56 11.94
CA ASN A 6 10.97 -0.84 11.91
C ASN A 6 9.84 -1.88 12.01
N GLY A 7 8.58 -1.44 12.03
CA GLY A 7 7.40 -2.30 12.02
C GLY A 7 6.93 -2.65 10.61
N THR A 8 6.09 -3.68 10.54
CA THR A 8 5.35 -4.09 9.36
C THR A 8 3.86 -3.94 9.58
N ALA A 9 3.11 -3.68 8.51
CA ALA A 9 1.65 -3.69 8.55
C ALA A 9 1.06 -4.03 7.19
N GLN A 10 -0.10 -4.68 7.21
CA GLN A 10 -0.85 -5.02 6.00
C GLN A 10 -2.07 -4.12 5.83
N LYS A 11 -2.43 -3.84 4.58
CA LYS A 11 -3.60 -3.03 4.24
C LYS A 11 -4.27 -3.55 2.97
N ASN A 12 -5.56 -3.89 3.07
CA ASN A 12 -6.41 -4.00 1.89
C ASN A 12 -6.60 -2.60 1.31
N VAL A 13 -5.98 -2.36 0.15
CA VAL A 13 -6.02 -1.07 -0.56
C VAL A 13 -7.17 -0.99 -1.55
N LEU A 14 -7.77 -2.13 -1.93
CA LEU A 14 -8.91 -2.18 -2.84
C LEU A 14 -10.27 -2.13 -2.11
N ALA A 15 -10.28 -2.04 -0.78
CA ALA A 15 -11.51 -2.07 0.02
C ALA A 15 -12.51 -0.94 -0.29
N ASN A 16 -12.02 0.18 -0.82
CA ASN A 16 -12.81 1.34 -1.22
C ASN A 16 -12.79 1.58 -2.74
N ASP A 17 -12.29 0.62 -3.50
CA ASP A 17 -12.23 0.70 -4.96
C ASP A 17 -13.40 -0.09 -5.54
N TYR A 18 -13.93 0.38 -6.66
CA TYR A 18 -14.99 -0.31 -7.40
C TYR A 18 -14.80 -0.06 -8.90
N ASP A 19 -15.29 -1.00 -9.71
CA ASP A 19 -15.43 -0.81 -11.15
C ASP A 19 -16.85 -0.29 -11.46
N PRO A 20 -17.02 0.90 -12.06
CA PRO A 20 -18.31 1.43 -12.47
C PRO A 20 -19.12 0.51 -13.40
N ASP A 21 -18.44 -0.33 -14.18
CA ASP A 21 -19.03 -1.28 -15.13
C ASP A 21 -19.26 -2.67 -14.50
N ASN A 22 -18.87 -2.85 -13.23
CA ASN A 22 -18.96 -4.09 -12.46
C ASN A 22 -18.10 -5.27 -12.99
N ASN A 23 -16.99 -5.02 -13.69
CA ASN A 23 -16.06 -6.09 -14.13
C ASN A 23 -15.17 -6.56 -12.97
N THR A 24 -15.76 -7.31 -12.06
CA THR A 24 -15.10 -7.85 -10.86
C THR A 24 -14.63 -9.29 -11.07
N PRO A 25 -13.69 -9.84 -10.26
CA PRO A 25 -12.99 -9.21 -9.14
C PRO A 25 -11.90 -8.22 -9.56
N LEU A 26 -11.68 -7.19 -8.73
CA LEU A 26 -10.50 -6.34 -8.83
C LEU A 26 -9.26 -7.04 -8.27
N SER A 27 -8.09 -6.80 -8.86
CA SER A 27 -6.82 -7.38 -8.37
C SER A 27 -5.63 -6.45 -8.53
N LEU A 28 -4.71 -6.48 -7.57
CA LEU A 28 -3.45 -5.74 -7.61
C LEU A 28 -2.51 -6.32 -8.67
N VAL A 29 -1.96 -5.42 -9.49
CA VAL A 29 -0.98 -5.73 -10.53
C VAL A 29 0.42 -5.35 -10.09
N SER A 30 0.57 -4.18 -9.49
CA SER A 30 1.85 -3.66 -9.05
C SER A 30 1.71 -2.72 -7.86
N VAL A 31 2.80 -2.55 -7.12
CA VAL A 31 2.92 -1.61 -6.02
C VAL A 31 4.31 -0.98 -6.03
N SER A 32 4.40 0.31 -5.70
CA SER A 32 5.67 1.03 -5.65
C SER A 32 5.61 2.19 -4.64
N GLY A 33 6.77 2.56 -4.12
CA GLY A 33 6.89 3.67 -3.18
C GLY A 33 8.30 3.75 -2.58
N PRO A 34 8.57 4.74 -1.72
CA PRO A 34 9.87 4.90 -1.07
C PRO A 34 10.08 3.94 0.11
N LEU A 35 9.11 3.07 0.40
CA LEU A 35 9.19 2.04 1.44
C LEU A 35 9.37 0.66 0.80
N TYR A 36 9.77 -0.33 1.59
CA TYR A 36 9.65 -1.72 1.18
C TYR A 36 8.18 -2.11 1.21
N VAL A 37 7.64 -2.44 0.04
CA VAL A 37 6.23 -2.81 -0.13
C VAL A 37 6.13 -4.04 -1.01
N THR A 38 5.28 -4.98 -0.62
CA THR A 38 4.98 -6.19 -1.38
C THR A 38 3.48 -6.41 -1.48
N ILE A 39 3.04 -7.08 -2.55
CA ILE A 39 1.66 -7.57 -2.68
C ILE A 39 1.61 -8.93 -2.01
N VAL A 40 0.75 -9.09 -1.00
CA VAL A 40 0.63 -10.37 -0.26
C VAL A 40 -0.58 -11.19 -0.70
N ASN A 41 -1.58 -10.56 -1.31
CA ASN A 41 -2.68 -11.21 -2.02
C ASN A 41 -3.31 -10.23 -3.02
N SER A 42 -4.37 -10.63 -3.72
CA SER A 42 -5.01 -9.83 -4.79
C SER A 42 -5.49 -8.44 -4.37
N THR A 43 -5.65 -8.14 -3.08
CA THR A 43 -6.21 -6.85 -2.61
C THR A 43 -5.33 -6.15 -1.57
N THR A 44 -4.37 -6.88 -0.99
CA THR A 44 -3.64 -6.46 0.20
C THR A 44 -2.15 -6.31 -0.10
N ILE A 45 -1.60 -5.20 0.37
CA ILE A 45 -0.16 -4.96 0.41
C ILE A 45 0.36 -5.13 1.84
N GLU A 46 1.63 -5.48 1.96
CA GLU A 46 2.42 -5.39 3.19
C GLU A 46 3.46 -4.28 3.04
N VAL A 47 3.57 -3.44 4.05
CA VAL A 47 4.50 -2.30 4.08
C VAL A 47 5.41 -2.45 5.28
N THR A 48 6.72 -2.38 5.05
CA THR A 48 7.74 -2.30 6.10
C THR A 48 8.23 -0.86 6.21
N ALA A 49 8.08 -0.26 7.39
CA ALA A 49 8.51 1.10 7.66
C ALA A 49 10.00 1.11 8.04
N THR A 50 10.91 1.21 7.07
CA THR A 50 12.36 1.29 7.32
C THR A 50 12.90 2.72 7.35
N SER A 51 12.04 3.73 7.49
CA SER A 51 12.41 5.14 7.35
C SER A 51 12.13 5.96 8.61
N THR A 52 12.61 7.20 8.57
CA THR A 52 12.32 8.23 9.55
C THR A 52 10.81 8.47 9.71
N PRO A 53 10.34 8.82 10.92
CA PRO A 53 8.96 9.23 11.15
C PRO A 53 8.49 10.31 10.18
N GLY A 54 7.25 10.23 9.73
CA GLY A 54 6.68 11.14 8.73
C GLY A 54 5.63 10.46 7.85
N ALA A 55 4.94 11.25 7.03
CA ALA A 55 3.99 10.75 6.06
C ALA A 55 4.67 10.49 4.71
N THR A 56 4.31 9.39 4.08
CA THR A 56 4.73 9.03 2.72
C THR A 56 3.59 8.36 1.98
N ALA A 57 3.73 8.21 0.67
CA ALA A 57 2.71 7.60 -0.19
C ALA A 57 3.25 6.36 -0.87
N VAL A 58 2.41 5.34 -0.94
CA VAL A 58 2.61 4.14 -1.75
C VAL A 58 1.56 4.16 -2.86
N SER A 59 2.00 3.94 -4.10
CA SER A 59 1.13 3.85 -5.27
C SER A 59 0.90 2.39 -5.63
N TYR A 60 -0.31 2.06 -6.09
CA TYR A 60 -0.65 0.73 -6.59
C TYR A 60 -1.39 0.82 -7.92
N THR A 61 -1.25 -0.23 -8.74
CA THR A 61 -2.07 -0.45 -9.93
C THR A 61 -3.03 -1.60 -9.66
N VAL A 62 -4.30 -1.39 -9.95
CA VAL A 62 -5.37 -2.37 -9.91
C VAL A 62 -5.81 -2.70 -11.33
N GLN A 63 -6.24 -3.94 -11.57
CA GLN A 63 -6.96 -4.32 -12.78
C GLN A 63 -8.33 -4.91 -12.48
N ASP A 64 -9.24 -4.79 -13.44
CA ASP A 64 -10.52 -5.47 -13.49
C ASP A 64 -10.39 -6.90 -14.08
N SER A 65 -11.51 -7.63 -14.21
CA SER A 65 -11.52 -8.99 -14.76
C SER A 65 -11.34 -9.06 -16.29
N LEU A 66 -11.39 -7.93 -16.99
CA LEU A 66 -11.15 -7.80 -18.43
C LEU A 66 -9.73 -7.28 -18.75
N GLY A 67 -8.94 -6.92 -17.73
CA GLY A 67 -7.58 -6.43 -17.83
C GLY A 67 -7.45 -4.92 -17.95
N ALA A 68 -8.54 -4.14 -17.82
CA ALA A 68 -8.44 -2.69 -17.73
C ALA A 68 -7.77 -2.30 -16.40
N THR A 69 -6.91 -1.27 -16.42
CA THR A 69 -6.10 -0.89 -15.24
C THR A 69 -6.40 0.53 -14.77
N SER A 70 -6.24 0.75 -13.47
CA SER A 70 -6.32 2.05 -12.81
C SER A 70 -5.26 2.17 -11.70
N GLY A 71 -4.95 3.40 -11.32
CA GLY A 71 -3.98 3.70 -10.27
C GLY A 71 -4.64 4.24 -9.00
N GLY A 72 -4.09 3.88 -7.85
CA GLY A 72 -4.49 4.41 -6.55
C GLY A 72 -3.29 4.69 -5.65
N THR A 73 -3.53 5.41 -4.55
CA THR A 73 -2.49 5.76 -3.58
C THR A 73 -2.97 5.52 -2.16
N VAL A 74 -2.10 4.98 -1.32
CA VAL A 74 -2.29 4.90 0.13
C VAL A 74 -1.27 5.74 0.86
N THR A 75 -1.74 6.62 1.74
CA THR A 75 -0.88 7.34 2.67
C THR A 75 -0.44 6.43 3.80
N VAL A 76 0.87 6.37 4.04
CA VAL A 76 1.50 5.67 5.15
C VAL A 76 2.11 6.70 6.07
N THR A 77 1.74 6.68 7.34
CA THR A 77 2.33 7.53 8.38
C THR A 77 3.21 6.68 9.26
N ILE A 78 4.50 6.99 9.28
CA ILE A 78 5.49 6.33 10.12
C ILE A 78 5.61 7.12 11.41
N THR A 79 5.48 6.41 12.52
CA THR A 79 5.49 6.95 13.88
C THR A 79 6.67 6.35 14.66
N GLY A 80 7.13 7.03 15.71
CA GLY A 80 8.25 6.58 16.53
C GLY A 80 9.22 7.71 16.87
N ASN A 81 10.23 7.39 17.68
CA ASN A 81 11.29 8.35 18.00
C ASN A 81 12.35 8.32 16.89
N PRO A 82 12.66 9.45 16.23
CA PRO A 82 13.65 9.52 15.15
C PRO A 82 15.00 8.88 15.50
N ILE A 83 15.44 8.95 16.76
CA ILE A 83 16.72 8.38 17.21
C ILE A 83 16.68 6.85 17.18
N THR A 84 15.58 6.24 17.61
CA THR A 84 15.44 4.77 17.65
C THR A 84 15.06 4.19 16.29
N CYS A 85 14.54 5.01 15.37
CA CYS A 85 14.18 4.57 14.02
C CYS A 85 15.40 4.42 13.08
N ASN A 86 16.56 4.95 13.45
CA ASN A 86 17.79 4.93 12.65
C ASN A 86 18.86 3.97 13.19
N LEU A 87 18.52 3.12 14.17
CA LEU A 87 19.41 2.13 14.80
C LEU A 87 19.02 0.71 14.41
#